data_AF-A0A7C9ESE0-F1
#
_entry.id   AF-A0A7C9ESE0-F1
#
_cell.length_a   1.000
_cell.length_b   1.000
_cell.length_c   1.000
_cell.angle_alpha   90.00
_cell.angle_beta   90.00
_cell.angle_gamma   90.00
#
_symmetry.space_group_name_H-M   'P 1'
#
loop_
_entity.id
_entity.type
_entity.pdbx_description
1 polymer ?
#
loop_
_entity_poly.entity_id
_entity_poly.type
_entity_poly.pdbx_seq_one_letter_code
_entity_poly.pdbx_strand_id
1 'polypeptide(L)'
;PWFEEVKKYVRSGVFGPYNYDELMGSLEGNEGFGRADYFLVGKDFPSYIECQDKVDEAYRDQKKWTRMLILNTAGSSKFSSDRTIHEYARDIWGIDPLVLP
;
A
#
# COMPACT_ATOMS: atom_id res chain seq x y z
N PRO A 1 -10.72 14.74 15.47
CA PRO A 1 -10.66 13.62 14.50
C PRO A 1 -9.44 12.75 14.80
N TRP A 2 -9.60 11.42 14.73
CA TRP A 2 -8.60 10.40 15.14
C TRP A 2 -7.18 10.66 14.60
N PHE A 3 -7.06 11.17 13.38
CA PHE A 3 -5.77 11.56 12.78
C PHE A 3 -5.00 12.65 13.57
N GLU A 4 -5.71 13.64 14.12
CA GLU A 4 -5.09 14.69 14.95
C GLU A 4 -4.59 14.16 16.30
N GLU A 5 -5.27 13.15 16.85
CA GLU A 5 -4.85 12.47 18.06
C GLU A 5 -3.55 11.69 17.82
N VAL A 6 -3.47 10.97 16.70
CA VAL A 6 -2.27 10.25 16.29
C VAL A 6 -1.08 11.19 16.10
N LYS A 7 -1.26 12.33 15.40
CA LYS A 7 -0.19 13.33 15.25
C LYS A 7 0.31 13.85 16.59
N LYS A 8 -0.59 14.18 17.52
CA LYS A 8 -0.24 14.61 18.88
C LYS A 8 0.47 13.51 19.67
N TYR A 9 0.03 12.27 19.54
CA TYR A 9 0.62 11.13 20.21
C TYR A 9 2.05 10.86 19.73
N VAL A 10 2.31 10.97 18.43
CA VAL A 10 3.69 10.85 17.91
C VAL A 10 4.58 11.98 18.42
N ARG A 11 4.07 13.21 18.47
CA ARG A 11 4.77 14.39 19.02
C ARG A 11 4.99 14.34 20.53
N SER A 12 4.36 13.41 21.25
CA SER A 12 4.47 13.31 22.71
C SER A 12 5.85 12.85 23.22
N GLY A 13 6.73 12.38 22.33
CA GLY A 13 8.04 11.84 22.69
C GLY A 13 8.02 10.38 23.15
N VAL A 14 6.87 9.68 23.05
CA VAL A 14 6.74 8.24 23.33
C VAL A 14 7.70 7.39 22.50
N PHE A 15 8.02 7.81 21.27
CA PHE A 15 8.83 7.05 20.33
C PHE A 15 10.33 7.35 20.40
N GLY A 16 10.80 8.04 21.45
CA GLY A 16 12.20 8.33 21.69
C GLY A 16 12.54 9.81 21.70
N PRO A 17 13.83 10.17 21.61
CA PRO A 17 14.29 11.55 21.78
C PRO A 17 13.95 12.48 20.61
N TYR A 18 13.50 11.94 19.47
CA TYR A 18 13.09 12.71 18.31
C TYR A 18 11.58 13.02 18.36
N ASN A 19 11.22 14.28 18.16
CA ASN A 19 9.84 14.77 18.22
C ASN A 19 9.07 14.64 16.89
N TYR A 20 9.74 14.28 15.79
CA TYR A 20 9.16 14.10 14.45
C TYR A 20 8.36 15.30 13.92
N ASP A 21 8.64 16.51 14.41
CA ASP A 21 7.84 17.70 14.09
C ASP A 21 7.91 18.10 12.61
N GLU A 22 9.07 17.93 11.98
CA GLU A 22 9.26 18.20 10.55
C GLU A 22 8.46 17.22 9.69
N LEU A 23 8.47 15.93 10.04
CA LEU A 23 7.71 14.89 9.34
C LEU A 23 6.21 15.18 9.45
N MET A 24 5.71 15.43 10.66
CA MET A 24 4.31 15.76 10.89
C MET A 24 3.92 17.10 10.26
N GLY A 25 4.86 18.04 10.17
CA GLY A 25 4.67 19.32 9.51
C GLY A 25 4.42 19.23 8.00
N SER A 26 4.86 18.16 7.34
CA SER A 26 4.56 17.91 5.91
C SER A 26 3.08 17.60 5.66
N LEU A 27 2.39 17.09 6.68
CA LEU A 27 0.96 16.78 6.67
C LEU A 27 0.10 17.96 7.14
N GLU A 28 0.71 19.13 7.31
CA GLU A 28 0.07 20.32 7.88
C GLU A 28 0.23 21.55 6.99
N GLY A 29 -0.74 22.47 7.11
CA GLY A 29 -0.89 23.62 6.24
C GLY A 29 -1.87 23.34 5.10
N ASN A 30 -2.20 24.38 4.34
CA ASN A 30 -3.13 24.29 3.21
C ASN A 30 -2.42 24.54 1.86
N GLU A 31 -1.18 25.01 1.90
CA GLU A 31 -0.35 25.33 0.74
C GLU A 31 1.15 25.24 1.09
N GLY A 32 2.01 25.17 0.07
CA GLY A 32 3.47 25.16 0.20
C GLY A 32 4.13 23.86 -0.28
N PHE A 33 5.32 23.98 -0.88
CA PHE A 33 6.09 22.83 -1.37
C PHE A 33 6.53 21.93 -0.20
N GLY A 34 6.26 20.63 -0.30
CA GLY A 34 6.55 19.65 0.75
C GLY A 34 5.61 19.72 1.97
N ARG A 35 4.48 20.42 1.86
CA ARG A 35 3.49 20.60 2.94
C ARG A 35 2.07 20.28 2.45
N ALA A 36 1.09 20.57 3.31
CA ALA A 36 -0.33 20.54 2.99
C ALA A 36 -0.91 19.15 2.68
N ASP A 37 -0.27 18.09 3.18
CA ASP A 37 -0.76 16.72 3.00
C ASP A 37 -1.07 16.40 1.53
N TYR A 38 -0.12 16.72 0.64
CA TYR A 38 -0.30 16.57 -0.81
C TYR A 38 -0.67 15.15 -1.23
N PHE A 39 -0.24 14.14 -0.47
CA PHE A 39 -0.52 12.73 -0.72
C PHE A 39 -1.79 12.23 -0.03
N LEU A 40 -2.61 13.12 0.54
CA LEU A 40 -3.92 12.83 1.12
C LEU A 40 -3.89 11.80 2.28
N VAL A 41 -2.78 11.75 3.02
CA VAL A 41 -2.59 10.80 4.13
C VAL A 41 -3.66 11.00 5.19
N GLY A 42 -3.89 12.23 5.62
CA GLY A 42 -4.90 12.57 6.63
C GLY A 42 -6.32 12.41 6.11
N LYS A 43 -6.53 12.60 4.80
CA LYS A 43 -7.84 12.44 4.18
C LYS A 43 -8.27 10.98 4.10
N ASP A 44 -7.36 10.09 3.70
CA ASP A 44 -7.64 8.66 3.56
C ASP A 44 -7.54 7.90 4.89
N PHE A 45 -6.90 8.50 5.90
CA PHE A 45 -6.67 7.86 7.21
C PHE A 45 -7.91 7.22 7.85
N PRO A 46 -9.09 7.89 7.94
CA PRO A 46 -10.26 7.27 8.53
C PRO A 46 -10.71 6.03 7.77
N SER A 47 -10.78 6.10 6.43
CA SER A 47 -11.16 4.97 5.59
C SER A 47 -10.17 3.81 5.66
N TYR A 48 -8.88 4.13 5.84
CA TYR A 48 -7.83 3.13 6.00
C TYR A 48 -7.99 2.36 7.31
N ILE A 49 -8.23 3.05 8.43
CA ILE A 49 -8.47 2.41 9.73
C ILE A 49 -9.75 1.57 9.70
N GLU A 50 -10.84 2.08 9.12
CA GLU A 50 -12.08 1.29 8.94
C GLU A 50 -11.88 0.07 8.04
N CYS A 51 -10.96 0.14 7.07
CA CYS A 51 -10.58 -1.00 6.25
C CYS A 51 -9.81 -2.04 7.06
N GLN A 52 -8.91 -1.61 7.95
CA GLN A 52 -8.18 -2.50 8.86
C GLN A 52 -9.13 -3.25 9.80
N ASP A 53 -10.20 -2.61 10.30
CA ASP A 53 -11.21 -3.31 11.12
C ASP A 53 -11.87 -4.47 10.36
N LYS A 54 -12.12 -4.30 9.05
CA LYS A 54 -12.66 -5.36 8.18
C LYS A 54 -11.64 -6.47 7.95
N VAL A 55 -10.35 -6.14 7.89
CA VAL A 55 -9.26 -7.11 7.80
C VAL A 55 -9.22 -7.95 9.08
N ASP A 56 -9.30 -7.32 10.25
CA ASP A 56 -9.34 -8.01 11.54
C ASP A 56 -10.54 -8.95 11.66
N GLU A 57 -11.73 -8.50 11.24
CA GLU A 57 -12.93 -9.34 11.20
C GLU A 57 -12.74 -10.54 10.25
N ALA A 58 -12.21 -10.30 9.06
CA ALA A 58 -11.94 -11.37 8.09
C ALA A 58 -10.88 -12.36 8.60
N TYR A 59 -9.88 -11.88 9.33
CA TYR A 59 -8.81 -12.72 9.88
C TYR A 59 -9.30 -13.59 11.03
N ARG A 60 -10.29 -13.15 11.83
CA ARG A 60 -10.90 -14.00 12.87
C ARG A 60 -11.57 -15.24 12.26
N ASP A 61 -12.13 -15.14 11.05
CA ASP A 61 -12.61 -16.30 10.29
C ASP A 61 -11.49 -16.89 9.40
N GLN A 62 -10.71 -17.78 9.99
CA GLN A 62 -9.59 -18.45 9.31
C GLN A 62 -10.02 -19.24 8.06
N LYS A 63 -11.26 -19.76 8.00
CA LYS A 63 -11.75 -20.48 6.81
C LYS A 63 -11.98 -19.52 5.65
N LYS A 64 -12.66 -18.40 5.91
CA LYS A 64 -12.87 -17.34 4.93
C LYS A 64 -11.54 -16.73 4.49
N TRP A 65 -10.63 -16.45 5.42
CA TRP A 65 -9.30 -15.93 5.13
C TRP A 65 -8.50 -16.86 4.21
N THR A 66 -8.44 -18.16 4.56
CA THR A 66 -7.74 -19.16 3.74
C THR A 66 -8.35 -19.29 2.35
N ARG A 67 -9.68 -19.25 2.23
CA ARG A 67 -10.36 -19.24 0.94
C ARG A 67 -9.96 -18.03 0.09
N MET A 68 -9.90 -16.83 0.69
CA MET A 68 -9.45 -15.62 -0.01
C MET A 68 -8.01 -15.76 -0.51
N LEU A 69 -7.12 -16.31 0.31
CA LEU A 69 -5.72 -16.56 -0.06
C LEU A 69 -5.61 -17.50 -1.27
N ILE A 70 -6.29 -18.65 -1.25
CA ILE A 70 -6.26 -19.63 -2.35
C ILE A 70 -6.77 -18.99 -3.66
N LEU A 71 -7.86 -18.22 -3.59
CA LEU A 71 -8.41 -17.54 -4.77
C LEU A 71 -7.47 -16.48 -5.33
N ASN A 72 -6.78 -15.73 -4.47
CA ASN A 72 -5.77 -14.77 -4.92
C ASN A 72 -4.63 -15.46 -5.66
N THR A 73 -4.08 -16.56 -5.12
CA THR A 73 -3.03 -17.33 -5.82
C THR A 73 -3.53 -17.88 -7.15
N ALA A 74 -4.73 -18.46 -7.19
CA ALA A 74 -5.33 -18.98 -8.41
C ALA A 74 -5.57 -17.89 -9.47
N GLY A 75 -5.89 -16.66 -9.06
CA GLY A 75 -6.13 -15.51 -9.95
C GLY A 75 -4.88 -14.73 -10.37
N SER A 76 -3.70 -15.08 -9.86
CA SER A 76 -2.47 -14.29 -10.06
C SER A 76 -1.75 -14.54 -11.40
N SER A 77 -2.20 -15.51 -12.21
CA SER A 77 -1.51 -15.95 -13.43
C SER A 77 -1.25 -14.83 -14.44
N LYS A 78 -2.17 -13.86 -14.55
CA LYS A 78 -2.04 -12.71 -15.45
C LYS A 78 -0.82 -11.84 -15.15
N PHE A 79 -0.36 -11.81 -13.90
CA PHE A 79 0.76 -10.99 -13.46
C PHE A 79 2.12 -11.69 -13.61
N SER A 80 2.17 -12.86 -14.23
CA SER A 80 3.45 -13.51 -14.54
C SER A 80 4.29 -12.67 -15.51
N SER A 81 5.58 -12.54 -15.21
CA SER A 81 6.56 -11.92 -16.10
C SER A 81 6.67 -12.64 -17.43
N ASP A 82 6.48 -13.97 -17.44
CA ASP A 82 6.61 -14.78 -18.66
C ASP A 82 5.65 -14.26 -19.73
N ARG A 83 4.39 -14.01 -19.37
CA ARG A 83 3.39 -13.43 -20.28
C ARG A 83 3.85 -12.06 -20.80
N THR A 84 4.38 -11.21 -19.93
CA THR A 84 4.91 -9.90 -20.32
C THR A 84 6.08 -10.02 -21.30
N ILE A 85 7.03 -10.93 -21.06
CA ILE A 85 8.16 -11.18 -21.95
C ILE A 85 7.68 -11.71 -23.30
N HIS A 86 6.68 -12.60 -23.33
CA HIS A 86 6.11 -13.09 -24.59
C HIS A 86 5.43 -11.97 -25.40
N GLU A 87 4.73 -11.04 -24.74
CA GLU A 87 4.14 -9.86 -25.40
C GLU A 87 5.22 -8.93 -25.96
N TYR A 88 6.26 -8.63 -25.18
CA TYR A 88 7.39 -7.84 -25.69
C TYR A 88 8.10 -8.53 -26.86
N ALA A 89 8.35 -9.83 -26.75
CA ALA A 89 9.01 -10.62 -27.79
C ALA A 89 8.24 -10.61 -29.12
N ARG A 90 6.91 -10.73 -29.06
CA ARG A 90 6.04 -10.75 -30.24
C ARG A 90 5.76 -9.36 -30.81
N ASP A 91 5.34 -8.43 -29.96
CA ASP A 91 4.71 -7.18 -30.42
C ASP A 91 5.70 -6.03 -30.57
N ILE A 92 6.90 -6.13 -29.96
CA ILE A 92 7.92 -5.07 -29.99
C ILE A 92 9.23 -5.59 -30.60
N TRP A 93 9.79 -6.69 -30.09
CA TRP A 93 11.13 -7.15 -30.47
C TRP A 93 11.15 -8.00 -31.74
N GLY A 94 10.05 -8.69 -32.05
CA GLY A 94 9.96 -9.59 -33.20
C GLY A 94 10.93 -10.78 -33.11
N ILE A 95 11.13 -11.33 -31.90
CA ILE A 95 12.06 -12.43 -31.64
C ILE A 95 11.31 -13.71 -31.23
N ASP A 96 11.87 -14.85 -31.62
CA ASP A 96 11.38 -16.18 -31.26
C ASP A 96 12.33 -16.87 -30.26
N PRO A 97 11.82 -17.79 -29.41
CA PRO A 97 12.64 -18.50 -28.45
C PRO A 97 13.66 -19.43 -29.12
N LEU A 98 14.92 -19.38 -28.66
CA LEU A 98 15.98 -20.30 -29.08
C LEU A 98 16.18 -21.38 -28.01
N VAL A 99 15.89 -22.63 -28.35
CA VAL A 99 16.14 -23.79 -27.47
C VAL A 99 17.52 -24.37 -27.81
N LEU A 100 18.40 -24.46 -26.82
CA LEU A 100 19.72 -25.06 -26.97
C LEU A 100 19.63 -26.61 -27.00
N PRO A 101 20.49 -27.29 -27.78
CA PRO A 101 20.53 -28.75 -27.87
C PRO A 101 21.03 -29.43 -26.58
#